data_AF-A0A962J3M9-F1
#
_entry.id   AF-A0A962J3M9-F1
#
_cell.length_a   1.000
_cell.length_b   1.000
_cell.length_c   1.000
_cell.angle_alpha   90.00
_cell.angle_beta   90.00
_cell.angle_gamma   90.00
#
_symmetry.space_group_name_H-M   'P 1'
#
loop_
_entity.id
_entity.type
_entity.pdbx_description
1 polymer ?
#
loop_
_entity_poly.entity_id
_entity_poly.type
_entity_poly.pdbx_seq_one_letter_code
_entity_poly.pdbx_strand_id
1 'polypeptide(L)'
;MTQDPPNDPQDKPPATPPPTAPDQNQTAETPPLITPEILPGQVILPIPGEKTENAPEETTDQTPKSASEHGIIYHAEIDPLFQDKALENFRASLHGNGVDPKDAEVKSFEGEILEFIAVTVLRLKTKTAHRRQAGKISGPQVLDSEAAVKQAVEKEFSKITHSQDLIKRIKDVIIQRPDKGFGLKDRFIKLPFLHRDFVVYEPCKTCHSKGKMPCNRCAGRGRENCPRCRASGTEVCPTCGGRQYISGPNGQKQHCIRCNGQGRMPCSVCNQRRQVPCTACKGAAIITCKQCNGHAWNSVVYMVEIDAFANFEYEKEKLPDKIVAQIEIMDEKQREQHIQFTPVIMGREHERDNIVIPYQIRVPHANVVFKIKNLEVPAFMFGLQAMLLGTPSYLEKIMAPGIKSLQKAGKGQGDIAEELKKAGRYKTLRHIILAASRQGHGRALLTVLKNNPVGLSEDSAQKLILLADRALRLITKKPRIYGTISGTLGAGGLYAAYFYALRAPLLTAVKMPVINPLFDGLIFIIGAALAVMSVKYFAAHAMHKALDALTRGEKKKQRLAKAARQGNWAVGGAVLAFMTAAISTLFTTAPSPDWLLKIAHILM
;
A
#
# COMPACT_ATOMS: atom_id res chain seq x y z
N MET A 1 -2.56 -41.45 10.56
CA MET A 1 -1.72 -42.67 10.66
C MET A 1 -0.52 -42.41 9.78
N THR A 2 0.71 -42.43 10.28
CA THR A 2 1.17 -42.66 11.66
C THR A 2 1.18 -41.37 12.52
N GLN A 3 1.65 -41.48 13.76
CA GLN A 3 1.95 -40.40 14.70
C GLN A 3 3.30 -40.75 15.34
N ASP A 4 4.18 -39.76 15.53
CA ASP A 4 5.38 -39.91 16.38
C ASP A 4 5.12 -39.30 17.77
N PRO A 5 5.70 -39.86 18.85
CA PRO A 5 5.36 -39.51 20.23
C PRO A 5 6.15 -38.31 20.78
N PRO A 6 5.69 -37.70 21.89
CA PRO A 6 6.40 -36.59 22.55
C PRO A 6 7.51 -37.09 23.50
N ASN A 7 8.59 -36.31 23.64
CA ASN A 7 9.54 -36.43 24.75
C ASN A 7 9.16 -35.45 25.87
N ASP A 8 9.18 -35.95 27.12
CA ASP A 8 9.02 -35.17 28.35
C ASP A 8 10.41 -34.95 29.02
N PRO A 9 10.63 -33.89 29.82
CA PRO A 9 11.98 -33.47 30.20
C PRO A 9 12.41 -33.91 31.61
N GLN A 10 13.73 -34.07 31.83
CA GLN A 10 14.31 -33.97 33.16
C GLN A 10 15.79 -33.56 33.19
N ASP A 11 16.17 -33.09 34.38
CA ASP A 11 17.51 -32.91 34.97
C ASP A 11 18.41 -31.69 34.68
N LYS A 12 18.83 -31.11 35.82
CA LYS A 12 19.77 -30.01 36.05
C LYS A 12 20.19 -30.09 37.53
N PRO A 13 21.47 -30.27 37.86
CA PRO A 13 22.17 -29.25 38.69
C PRO A 13 23.71 -29.25 38.47
N PRO A 14 24.53 -28.51 39.26
CA PRO A 14 24.34 -27.21 39.91
C PRO A 14 25.34 -26.16 39.35
N ALA A 15 25.58 -25.05 40.05
CA ALA A 15 26.48 -23.96 39.65
C ALA A 15 27.78 -23.89 40.49
N THR A 16 28.74 -23.06 40.05
CA THR A 16 29.98 -22.69 40.76
C THR A 16 30.18 -21.16 40.82
N PRO A 17 31.00 -20.62 41.75
CA PRO A 17 30.89 -19.23 42.25
C PRO A 17 31.83 -18.19 41.56
N PRO A 18 31.63 -16.88 41.81
CA PRO A 18 32.51 -15.81 41.33
C PRO A 18 33.78 -15.61 42.18
N PRO A 19 34.85 -15.00 41.64
CA PRO A 19 36.06 -14.66 42.38
C PRO A 19 35.95 -13.33 43.15
N THR A 20 36.58 -13.29 44.33
CA THR A 20 36.71 -12.10 45.19
C THR A 20 38.06 -11.40 44.99
N ALA A 21 38.13 -10.09 45.26
CA ALA A 21 39.37 -9.41 45.66
C ALA A 21 39.49 -9.45 47.21
N PRO A 22 40.67 -9.20 47.82
CA PRO A 22 41.07 -7.80 48.07
C PRO A 22 42.61 -7.50 48.10
N ASP A 23 42.91 -6.20 48.21
CA ASP A 23 44.05 -5.52 48.85
C ASP A 23 45.52 -5.91 48.59
N GLN A 24 46.32 -4.89 48.23
CA GLN A 24 47.31 -4.37 49.19
C GLN A 24 47.72 -2.89 48.97
N ASN A 25 47.47 -2.10 50.03
CA ASN A 25 48.15 -0.88 50.50
C ASN A 25 49.44 -0.39 49.79
N GLN A 26 49.54 0.92 49.53
CA GLN A 26 50.50 1.80 50.23
C GLN A 26 50.32 3.32 49.97
N THR A 27 50.80 4.09 50.96
CA THR A 27 51.04 5.54 51.06
C THR A 27 51.95 6.11 49.97
N ALA A 28 52.13 7.43 49.76
CA ALA A 28 51.41 8.69 50.06
C ALA A 28 52.20 9.86 49.40
N GLU A 29 51.79 11.12 49.65
CA GLU A 29 52.54 12.39 49.51
C GLU A 29 52.19 13.38 48.37
N THR A 30 52.28 14.66 48.76
CA THR A 30 52.17 15.97 48.08
C THR A 30 52.77 16.98 49.08
N PRO A 31 53.21 18.22 48.75
CA PRO A 31 52.96 19.07 47.55
C PRO A 31 54.35 19.58 46.98
N PRO A 32 54.60 20.82 46.47
CA PRO A 32 53.76 21.97 46.07
C PRO A 32 54.10 22.62 44.69
N LEU A 33 53.47 23.77 44.42
CA LEU A 33 53.62 24.64 43.23
C LEU A 33 54.92 25.46 43.24
N ILE A 34 55.48 25.77 42.05
CA ILE A 34 56.39 26.90 41.79
C ILE A 34 56.10 27.51 40.39
N THR A 35 56.30 28.82 40.22
CA THR A 35 56.12 29.63 38.98
C THR A 35 57.46 30.06 38.34
N PRO A 36 57.47 30.45 37.05
CA PRO A 36 57.99 31.79 36.65
C PRO A 36 57.08 32.49 35.61
N GLU A 37 57.07 33.81 35.34
CA GLU A 37 58.05 34.93 35.43
C GLU A 37 58.86 35.18 34.12
N ILE A 38 59.27 36.44 33.84
CA ILE A 38 59.31 37.04 32.46
C ILE A 38 60.59 37.92 32.20
N LEU A 39 60.89 38.24 30.91
CA LEU A 39 61.71 39.38 30.35
C LEU A 39 63.22 39.10 29.99
N PRO A 40 63.97 39.98 29.25
CA PRO A 40 63.71 40.56 27.90
C PRO A 40 64.95 40.83 26.97
N GLY A 41 64.73 41.34 25.73
CA GLY A 41 65.66 42.21 24.93
C GLY A 41 66.64 41.53 23.93
N GLN A 42 67.30 42.19 22.95
CA GLN A 42 67.23 43.52 22.26
C GLN A 42 67.97 43.41 20.88
N VAL A 43 67.48 43.87 19.69
CA VAL A 43 67.50 45.21 18.99
C VAL A 43 68.79 45.56 18.16
N ILE A 44 68.66 46.40 17.09
CA ILE A 44 69.67 47.01 16.14
C ILE A 44 70.01 46.13 14.88
N LEU A 45 69.88 46.47 13.57
CA LEU A 45 69.89 47.68 12.65
C LEU A 45 71.27 47.99 11.97
N PRO A 46 71.41 48.74 10.84
CA PRO A 46 70.51 49.01 9.65
C PRO A 46 71.19 49.20 8.22
N ILE A 47 70.39 49.10 7.11
CA ILE A 47 70.38 49.98 5.86
C ILE A 47 71.66 50.01 4.93
N PRO A 48 71.67 50.46 3.63
CA PRO A 48 70.62 50.86 2.63
C PRO A 48 70.56 49.95 1.35
N GLY A 49 69.69 50.15 0.34
CA GLY A 49 68.56 51.08 0.16
C GLY A 49 68.12 51.25 -1.32
N GLU A 50 67.05 52.04 -1.55
CA GLU A 50 66.42 52.41 -2.85
C GLU A 50 65.77 51.27 -3.66
N LYS A 51 64.68 51.39 -4.44
CA LYS A 51 63.56 52.35 -4.67
C LYS A 51 62.50 51.54 -5.47
N THR A 52 61.17 51.69 -5.44
CA THR A 52 60.12 52.39 -4.65
C THR A 52 58.81 51.53 -4.86
N GLU A 53 57.54 51.87 -4.57
CA GLU A 53 56.85 53.13 -4.23
C GLU A 53 55.50 52.91 -3.50
N ASN A 54 55.09 53.91 -2.73
CA ASN A 54 53.75 54.26 -2.21
C ASN A 54 52.62 53.19 -2.14
N ALA A 55 52.40 52.69 -0.93
CA ALA A 55 51.08 52.32 -0.40
C ALA A 55 50.96 52.81 1.06
N PRO A 56 49.75 53.12 1.58
CA PRO A 56 49.53 53.35 3.00
C PRO A 56 48.81 52.15 3.67
N GLU A 57 49.40 51.65 4.76
CA GLU A 57 48.67 50.97 5.84
C GLU A 57 47.86 52.03 6.64
N GLU A 58 46.98 51.73 7.60
CA GLU A 58 46.91 50.60 8.54
C GLU A 58 45.49 50.44 9.14
N THR A 59 45.36 49.61 10.18
CA THR A 59 44.26 49.45 11.16
C THR A 59 43.23 48.32 10.95
N THR A 60 43.60 47.14 11.47
CA THR A 60 42.82 46.32 12.43
C THR A 60 41.28 46.40 12.44
N ASP A 61 40.62 45.30 12.04
CA ASP A 61 40.16 44.28 13.01
C ASP A 61 39.87 42.94 12.29
N GLN A 62 40.17 41.80 12.92
CA GLN A 62 39.94 40.46 12.37
C GLN A 62 38.93 39.68 13.21
N THR A 63 37.65 40.00 13.05
CA THR A 63 36.56 39.09 13.42
C THR A 63 36.22 38.15 12.25
N PRO A 64 36.13 36.82 12.48
CA PRO A 64 35.90 35.87 11.40
C PRO A 64 34.48 35.99 10.84
N LYS A 65 34.37 36.14 9.51
CA LYS A 65 33.08 36.23 8.81
C LYS A 65 32.23 34.98 9.06
N SER A 66 30.96 35.19 9.36
CA SER A 66 29.95 34.13 9.50
C SER A 66 29.75 33.37 8.19
N ALA A 67 29.50 32.05 8.27
CA ALA A 67 29.19 31.22 7.11
C ALA A 67 27.83 31.61 6.49
N SER A 68 27.86 32.41 5.43
CA SER A 68 26.66 32.85 4.67
C SER A 68 26.80 32.70 3.16
N GLU A 69 27.67 31.79 2.69
CA GLU A 69 27.82 31.44 1.26
C GLU A 69 26.77 30.39 0.83
N HIS A 70 25.51 30.64 1.17
CA HIS A 70 24.40 29.84 0.66
C HIS A 70 23.94 30.40 -0.70
N GLY A 71 23.91 29.53 -1.71
CA GLY A 71 23.32 29.85 -3.01
C GLY A 71 24.24 30.47 -4.05
N ILE A 72 25.51 30.06 -4.09
CA ILE A 72 26.31 30.18 -5.32
C ILE A 72 25.95 29.00 -6.24
N ILE A 73 25.59 29.29 -7.49
CA ILE A 73 25.50 28.29 -8.56
C ILE A 73 26.79 28.35 -9.36
N TYR A 74 27.43 27.20 -9.55
CA TYR A 74 28.60 27.06 -10.39
C TYR A 74 28.19 26.45 -11.73
N HIS A 75 28.77 26.99 -12.80
CA HIS A 75 28.55 26.53 -14.16
C HIS A 75 29.84 25.85 -14.62
N ALA A 76 29.79 24.53 -14.88
CA ALA A 76 30.93 23.75 -15.34
C ALA A 76 30.72 23.23 -16.76
N GLU A 77 31.81 23.05 -17.51
CA GLU A 77 31.76 22.52 -18.87
C GLU A 77 31.13 21.12 -18.92
N ILE A 78 30.35 20.86 -19.96
CA ILE A 78 29.63 19.60 -20.13
C ILE A 78 30.51 18.56 -20.84
N ASP A 79 30.61 17.37 -20.23
CA ASP A 79 31.30 16.22 -20.81
C ASP A 79 30.67 15.83 -22.17
N PRO A 80 31.45 15.74 -23.27
CA PRO A 80 30.99 15.29 -24.59
C PRO A 80 30.21 13.97 -24.58
N LEU A 81 30.44 13.08 -23.60
CA LEU A 81 29.68 11.86 -23.38
C LEU A 81 28.16 12.10 -23.26
N PHE A 82 27.73 13.27 -22.79
CA PHE A 82 26.31 13.62 -22.73
C PHE A 82 25.70 13.90 -24.10
N GLN A 83 26.47 14.41 -25.07
CA GLN A 83 26.04 14.55 -26.46
C GLN A 83 25.78 13.18 -27.09
N ASP A 84 26.68 12.22 -26.89
CA ASP A 84 26.53 10.86 -27.41
C ASP A 84 25.34 10.12 -26.80
N LYS A 85 25.14 10.23 -25.48
CA LYS A 85 23.94 9.71 -24.80
C LYS A 85 22.64 10.35 -25.31
N ALA A 86 22.65 11.68 -25.52
CA ALA A 86 21.49 12.39 -26.07
C ALA A 86 21.16 11.90 -27.48
N LEU A 87 22.18 11.67 -28.31
CA LEU A 87 22.05 11.11 -29.65
C LEU A 87 21.58 9.64 -29.62
N GLU A 88 22.06 8.81 -28.69
CA GLU A 88 21.58 7.43 -28.50
C GLU A 88 20.09 7.41 -28.13
N ASN A 89 19.67 8.23 -27.16
CA ASN A 89 18.26 8.37 -26.77
C ASN A 89 17.38 8.82 -27.94
N PHE A 90 17.85 9.78 -28.74
CA PHE A 90 17.14 10.21 -29.95
C PHE A 90 17.03 9.06 -30.95
N ARG A 91 18.13 8.35 -31.23
CA ARG A 91 18.20 7.17 -32.10
C ARG A 91 17.28 6.03 -31.66
N ALA A 92 17.14 5.78 -30.36
CA ALA A 92 16.23 4.79 -29.80
C ALA A 92 14.74 5.08 -30.08
N SER A 93 14.36 6.35 -30.23
CA SER A 93 13.01 6.77 -30.64
C SER A 93 12.72 6.48 -32.13
N LEU A 94 13.76 6.60 -32.96
CA LEU A 94 13.70 6.41 -34.42
C LEU A 94 13.71 4.94 -34.82
N HIS A 95 14.39 4.09 -34.04
CA HIS A 95 14.60 2.68 -34.36
C HIS A 95 13.29 1.94 -34.69
N GLY A 96 13.15 1.52 -35.96
CA GLY A 96 11.97 0.80 -36.46
C GLY A 96 10.78 1.70 -36.85
N ASN A 97 10.95 3.01 -36.93
CA ASN A 97 9.93 3.96 -37.39
C ASN A 97 10.16 4.46 -38.84
N GLY A 98 10.89 3.70 -39.68
CA GLY A 98 10.99 3.96 -41.13
C GLY A 98 12.14 4.88 -41.56
N VAL A 99 13.06 5.19 -40.66
CA VAL A 99 14.35 5.85 -40.93
C VAL A 99 15.43 5.01 -40.22
N ASP A 100 16.65 4.93 -40.77
CA ASP A 100 17.77 4.32 -40.06
C ASP A 100 18.21 5.28 -38.95
N PRO A 101 18.35 4.86 -37.68
CA PRO A 101 18.89 5.72 -36.63
C PRO A 101 20.29 6.29 -36.94
N LYS A 102 21.06 5.67 -37.83
CA LYS A 102 22.33 6.22 -38.32
C LYS A 102 22.15 7.51 -39.15
N ASP A 103 20.99 7.72 -39.79
CA ASP A 103 20.63 8.94 -40.53
C ASP A 103 20.41 10.17 -39.60
N ALA A 104 20.54 9.99 -38.28
CA ALA A 104 20.40 11.04 -37.28
C ALA A 104 21.75 11.53 -36.75
N GLU A 105 21.93 12.84 -36.73
CA GLU A 105 23.14 13.59 -36.38
C GLU A 105 22.81 14.67 -35.33
N VAL A 106 23.81 15.15 -34.59
CA VAL A 106 23.69 16.39 -33.80
C VAL A 106 24.15 17.56 -34.68
N LYS A 107 23.31 18.59 -34.79
CA LYS A 107 23.62 19.85 -35.51
C LYS A 107 24.21 20.91 -34.57
N SER A 108 23.69 21.01 -33.35
CA SER A 108 24.26 21.82 -32.27
C SER A 108 23.95 21.20 -30.91
N PHE A 109 24.84 21.45 -29.95
CA PHE A 109 24.76 21.00 -28.57
C PHE A 109 25.33 22.13 -27.68
N GLU A 110 24.45 22.82 -26.97
CA GLU A 110 24.78 23.98 -26.14
C GLU A 110 24.35 23.65 -24.71
N GLY A 111 25.31 23.36 -23.83
CA GLY A 111 25.03 22.81 -22.52
C GLY A 111 26.15 22.99 -21.50
N GLU A 112 25.81 22.68 -20.26
CA GLU A 112 26.62 22.91 -19.07
C GLU A 112 26.20 21.93 -17.96
N ILE A 113 26.99 21.90 -16.89
CA ILE A 113 26.65 21.22 -15.64
C ILE A 113 26.42 22.32 -14.59
N LEU A 114 25.18 22.44 -14.11
CA LEU A 114 24.91 23.28 -12.93
C LEU A 114 25.30 22.51 -11.68
N GLU A 115 26.13 23.13 -10.85
CA GLU A 115 26.43 22.67 -9.50
C GLU A 115 25.88 23.65 -8.47
N PHE A 116 25.13 23.13 -7.50
CA PHE A 116 24.49 23.94 -6.46
C PHE A 116 24.30 23.11 -5.18
N ILE A 117 24.04 23.80 -4.07
CA ILE A 117 23.72 23.16 -2.80
C ILE A 117 22.21 23.00 -2.65
N ALA A 118 21.78 21.83 -2.20
CA ALA A 118 20.44 21.58 -1.67
C ALA A 118 20.56 20.96 -0.28
N VAL A 119 19.49 21.01 0.51
CA VAL A 119 19.44 20.49 1.87
C VAL A 119 18.24 19.57 2.08
N THR A 120 18.43 18.50 2.85
CA THR A 120 17.31 17.83 3.54
C THR A 120 17.30 18.33 4.98
N VAL A 121 16.25 19.08 5.34
CA VAL A 121 15.98 19.56 6.69
C VAL A 121 15.20 18.48 7.43
N LEU A 122 15.73 18.01 8.56
CA LEU A 122 15.12 16.99 9.40
C LEU A 122 14.64 17.64 10.71
N ARG A 123 13.32 17.63 10.91
CA ARG A 123 12.69 18.09 12.17
C ARG A 123 12.24 16.88 12.97
N LEU A 124 12.77 16.73 14.18
CA LEU A 124 12.37 15.62 15.06
C LEU A 124 10.93 15.80 15.55
N LYS A 125 10.12 14.73 15.53
CA LYS A 125 8.73 14.74 15.98
C LYS A 125 8.46 13.57 16.93
N THR A 126 7.96 13.90 18.12
CA THR A 126 7.57 12.92 19.15
C THR A 126 6.21 12.29 18.83
N LYS A 127 6.13 10.96 18.93
CA LYS A 127 4.88 10.20 18.84
C LYS A 127 4.70 9.38 20.12
N THR A 128 3.73 9.78 20.94
CA THR A 128 3.41 9.12 22.22
C THR A 128 2.17 8.26 22.09
N ALA A 129 2.32 6.96 22.33
CA ALA A 129 1.23 6.02 22.55
C ALA A 129 1.19 5.61 24.03
N HIS A 130 0.05 5.12 24.54
CA HIS A 130 0.00 4.57 25.89
C HIS A 130 -0.88 3.33 25.99
N ARG A 131 -0.56 2.42 26.92
CA ARG A 131 -1.35 1.21 27.24
C ARG A 131 -1.52 1.06 28.74
N ARG A 132 -2.70 0.61 29.17
CA ARG A 132 -3.05 0.39 30.58
C ARG A 132 -2.98 -1.10 30.91
N GLN A 133 -2.28 -1.45 31.98
CA GLN A 133 -2.12 -2.83 32.46
C GLN A 133 -2.44 -2.91 33.96
N ALA A 134 -2.87 -4.08 34.43
CA ALA A 134 -3.21 -4.32 35.82
C ALA A 134 -1.96 -4.51 36.68
N GLY A 135 -1.97 -3.95 37.90
CA GLY A 135 -0.86 -3.99 38.84
C GLY A 135 0.23 -2.95 38.58
N LYS A 136 1.28 -2.99 39.41
CA LYS A 136 2.52 -2.23 39.23
C LYS A 136 3.51 -3.09 38.44
N ILE A 137 3.68 -2.81 37.16
CA ILE A 137 4.70 -3.48 36.34
C ILE A 137 6.04 -2.77 36.52
N SER A 138 7.15 -3.50 36.43
CA SER A 138 8.46 -2.86 36.32
C SER A 138 8.63 -2.28 34.90
N GLY A 139 9.18 -1.07 34.81
CA GLY A 139 9.52 -0.41 33.55
C GLY A 139 10.80 0.42 33.73
N PRO A 140 11.47 0.84 32.63
CA PRO A 140 12.80 1.42 32.68
C PRO A 140 12.85 2.80 33.38
N GLN A 141 11.75 3.55 33.39
CA GLN A 141 11.59 4.73 34.23
C GLN A 141 10.16 4.84 34.75
N VAL A 142 10.01 5.01 36.06
CA VAL A 142 8.72 5.26 36.74
C VAL A 142 8.57 6.76 37.02
N LEU A 143 7.37 7.31 36.85
CA LEU A 143 7.04 8.72 37.06
C LEU A 143 5.68 8.86 37.76
N ASP A 144 5.52 9.91 38.57
CA ASP A 144 4.35 10.06 39.44
C ASP A 144 3.06 10.52 38.74
N SER A 145 3.17 11.10 37.54
CA SER A 145 2.01 11.64 36.81
C SER A 145 2.25 11.75 35.30
N GLU A 146 1.15 11.89 34.53
CA GLU A 146 1.21 12.23 33.11
C GLU A 146 1.91 13.58 32.85
N ALA A 147 1.80 14.53 33.77
CA ALA A 147 2.51 15.82 33.66
C ALA A 147 4.03 15.62 33.73
N ALA A 148 4.50 14.76 34.65
CA ALA A 148 5.90 14.37 34.73
C ALA A 148 6.36 13.59 33.48
N VAL A 149 5.51 12.75 32.87
CA VAL A 149 5.82 12.11 31.58
C VAL A 149 6.02 13.15 30.48
N LYS A 150 5.15 14.17 30.36
CA LYS A 150 5.30 15.24 29.35
C LYS A 150 6.61 16.02 29.56
N GLN A 151 6.95 16.37 30.79
CA GLN A 151 8.22 17.01 31.13
C GLN A 151 9.44 16.10 30.85
N ALA A 152 9.33 14.80 31.08
CA ALA A 152 10.39 13.83 30.78
C ALA A 152 10.61 13.64 29.28
N VAL A 153 9.52 13.63 28.47
CA VAL A 153 9.60 13.60 27.00
C VAL A 153 10.28 14.86 26.47
N GLU A 154 9.89 16.05 26.94
CA GLU A 154 10.52 17.31 26.55
C GLU A 154 12.02 17.32 26.92
N LYS A 155 12.37 16.82 28.11
CA LYS A 155 13.76 16.69 28.56
C LYS A 155 14.58 15.70 27.73
N GLU A 156 14.01 14.58 27.30
CA GLU A 156 14.70 13.66 26.38
C GLU A 156 14.81 14.26 24.96
N PHE A 157 13.79 14.97 24.47
CA PHE A 157 13.83 15.67 23.18
C PHE A 157 14.94 16.72 23.15
N SER A 158 14.99 17.60 24.16
CA SER A 158 16.04 18.60 24.34
C SER A 158 17.45 17.99 24.41
N LYS A 159 17.63 16.87 25.13
CA LYS A 159 18.92 16.14 25.12
C LYS A 159 19.33 15.67 23.72
N ILE A 160 18.38 15.23 22.89
CA ILE A 160 18.68 14.76 21.53
C ILE A 160 19.06 15.94 20.63
N THR A 161 18.36 17.08 20.70
CA THR A 161 18.68 18.26 19.86
C THR A 161 19.98 18.97 20.26
N HIS A 162 20.52 18.69 21.45
CA HIS A 162 21.81 19.25 21.93
C HIS A 162 22.98 18.24 21.87
N SER A 163 22.73 16.96 21.57
CA SER A 163 23.76 15.92 21.60
C SER A 163 24.39 15.68 20.22
N GLN A 164 25.69 15.99 20.12
CA GLN A 164 26.49 15.82 18.90
C GLN A 164 26.47 14.39 18.38
N ASP A 165 26.69 13.41 19.26
CA ASP A 165 26.78 11.99 18.89
C ASP A 165 25.43 11.43 18.45
N LEU A 166 24.32 11.92 19.02
CA LEU A 166 22.98 11.56 18.58
C LEU A 166 22.63 12.21 17.24
N ILE A 167 22.93 13.50 17.05
CA ILE A 167 22.75 14.18 15.76
C ILE A 167 23.57 13.48 14.67
N LYS A 168 24.84 13.16 14.95
CA LYS A 168 25.71 12.40 14.04
C LYS A 168 25.10 11.04 13.71
N ARG A 169 24.68 10.26 14.72
CA ARG A 169 24.03 8.96 14.52
C ARG A 169 22.73 9.06 13.70
N ILE A 170 21.96 10.13 13.84
CA ILE A 170 20.78 10.41 13.01
C ILE A 170 21.19 10.67 11.55
N LYS A 171 22.20 11.51 11.31
CA LYS A 171 22.75 11.74 9.97
C LYS A 171 23.30 10.44 9.36
N ASP A 172 24.10 9.68 10.11
CA ASP A 172 24.68 8.40 9.67
C ASP A 172 23.60 7.39 9.24
N VAL A 173 22.54 7.21 10.05
CA VAL A 173 21.42 6.30 9.73
C VAL A 173 20.64 6.75 8.49
N ILE A 174 20.61 8.03 8.18
CA ILE A 174 19.94 8.56 6.99
C ILE A 174 20.85 8.48 5.75
N ILE A 175 22.15 8.74 5.89
CA ILE A 175 23.15 8.60 4.82
C ILE A 175 23.35 7.13 4.42
N GLN A 176 23.16 6.18 5.34
CA GLN A 176 23.18 4.72 5.06
C GLN A 176 21.96 4.19 4.28
N ARG A 177 20.93 5.02 4.04
CA ARG A 177 19.80 4.65 3.18
C ARG A 177 20.21 4.65 1.70
N PRO A 178 19.51 3.91 0.81
CA PRO A 178 19.76 3.99 -0.63
C PRO A 178 19.64 5.42 -1.19
N ASP A 179 18.65 6.18 -0.72
CA ASP A 179 18.42 7.59 -1.06
C ASP A 179 19.38 8.57 -0.35
N LYS A 180 20.14 8.12 0.66
CA LYS A 180 20.96 8.94 1.56
C LYS A 180 20.22 10.13 2.21
N GLY A 181 18.90 10.10 2.25
CA GLY A 181 18.02 11.21 2.65
C GLY A 181 17.66 12.23 1.56
N PHE A 182 18.11 12.05 0.31
CA PHE A 182 17.96 13.01 -0.79
C PHE A 182 16.52 13.08 -1.33
N GLY A 183 16.06 14.28 -1.73
CA GLY A 183 14.76 14.47 -2.40
C GLY A 183 13.51 14.19 -1.56
N LEU A 184 13.65 13.86 -0.27
CA LEU A 184 12.55 13.48 0.62
C LEU A 184 11.66 14.68 0.96
N LYS A 185 10.45 14.71 0.39
CA LYS A 185 9.44 15.76 0.59
C LYS A 185 8.33 15.28 1.51
N ASP A 186 8.13 15.98 2.64
CA ASP A 186 7.13 15.66 3.68
C ASP A 186 7.14 14.21 4.20
N ARG A 187 8.32 13.60 4.37
CA ARG A 187 8.47 12.18 4.75
C ARG A 187 8.80 11.98 6.23
N PHE A 188 8.17 10.99 6.87
CA PHE A 188 8.61 10.47 8.16
C PHE A 188 9.64 9.34 7.97
N ILE A 189 10.80 9.48 8.61
CA ILE A 189 11.86 8.46 8.71
C ILE A 189 11.85 7.89 10.12
N LYS A 190 11.70 6.57 10.24
CA LYS A 190 11.77 5.86 11.52
C LYS A 190 13.19 5.82 12.07
N LEU A 191 13.36 6.24 13.33
CA LEU A 191 14.63 6.18 14.07
C LEU A 191 14.50 5.16 15.22
N PRO A 192 14.67 3.84 14.97
CA PRO A 192 14.33 2.80 15.93
C PRO A 192 15.18 2.82 17.22
N PHE A 193 16.29 3.55 17.24
CA PHE A 193 17.14 3.75 18.41
C PHE A 193 16.70 4.93 19.31
N LEU A 194 15.72 5.74 18.89
CA LEU A 194 15.12 6.82 19.66
C LEU A 194 13.72 6.43 20.15
N HIS A 195 13.67 5.49 21.10
CA HIS A 195 12.46 5.13 21.82
C HIS A 195 12.68 5.22 23.33
N ARG A 196 11.64 5.61 24.08
CA ARG A 196 11.61 5.67 25.55
C ARG A 196 10.26 5.20 26.07
N ASP A 197 10.31 4.35 27.09
CA ASP A 197 9.13 3.90 27.83
C ASP A 197 9.10 4.52 29.23
N PHE A 198 7.96 5.11 29.60
CA PHE A 198 7.70 5.64 30.94
C PHE A 198 6.50 4.94 31.57
N VAL A 199 6.54 4.67 32.87
CA VAL A 199 5.44 4.02 33.60
C VAL A 199 4.89 4.94 34.69
N VAL A 200 3.59 5.20 34.65
CA VAL A 200 2.86 5.89 35.72
C VAL A 200 1.97 4.90 36.47
N TYR A 201 2.02 4.90 37.80
CA TYR A 201 1.18 4.05 38.64
C TYR A 201 -0.11 4.78 39.04
N GLU A 202 -1.24 4.38 38.45
CA GLU A 202 -2.56 4.88 38.85
C GLU A 202 -3.18 4.02 39.96
N PRO A 203 -3.78 4.61 41.00
CA PRO A 203 -4.67 3.89 41.91
C PRO A 203 -5.91 3.39 41.16
N CYS A 204 -6.34 2.13 41.39
CA CYS A 204 -7.55 1.63 40.75
C CYS A 204 -8.80 2.32 41.33
N LYS A 205 -9.28 3.35 40.62
CA LYS A 205 -10.45 4.18 41.00
C LYS A 205 -11.67 3.33 41.38
N THR A 206 -11.93 2.23 40.67
CA THR A 206 -13.10 1.34 40.90
C THR A 206 -13.07 0.61 42.24
N CYS A 207 -11.91 0.38 42.85
CA CYS A 207 -11.78 -0.27 44.17
C CYS A 207 -11.03 0.58 45.21
N HIS A 208 -10.81 1.86 44.93
CA HIS A 208 -10.08 2.81 45.79
C HIS A 208 -8.79 2.22 46.37
N SER A 209 -7.95 1.64 45.50
CA SER A 209 -6.68 1.00 45.85
C SER A 209 -6.75 -0.19 46.82
N LYS A 210 -7.90 -0.87 46.93
CA LYS A 210 -8.06 -2.05 47.81
C LYS A 210 -7.91 -3.39 47.08
N GLY A 211 -7.91 -3.39 45.74
CA GLY A 211 -7.87 -4.60 44.90
C GLY A 211 -9.12 -5.48 44.94
N LYS A 212 -9.91 -5.36 46.01
CA LYS A 212 -11.15 -6.08 46.28
C LYS A 212 -12.28 -5.08 46.48
N MET A 213 -13.51 -5.49 46.18
CA MET A 213 -14.73 -4.68 46.28
C MET A 213 -15.78 -5.44 47.08
N PRO A 214 -16.74 -4.78 47.75
CA PRO A 214 -17.90 -5.48 48.32
C PRO A 214 -18.64 -6.24 47.20
N CYS A 215 -19.15 -7.42 47.50
CA CYS A 215 -19.90 -8.21 46.52
C CYS A 215 -21.27 -7.57 46.26
N ASN A 216 -21.42 -6.91 45.10
CA ASN A 216 -22.65 -6.21 44.68
C ASN A 216 -23.91 -7.07 44.88
N ARG A 217 -23.84 -8.37 44.56
CA ARG A 217 -24.98 -9.30 44.64
C ARG A 217 -25.53 -9.51 46.06
N CYS A 218 -24.72 -9.36 47.11
CA CYS A 218 -25.18 -9.42 48.51
C CYS A 218 -25.05 -8.09 49.26
N ALA A 219 -24.67 -7.01 48.58
CA ALA A 219 -24.28 -5.73 49.18
C ALA A 219 -23.23 -5.91 50.30
N GLY A 220 -22.19 -6.72 50.06
CA GLY A 220 -21.12 -6.95 51.03
C GLY A 220 -21.47 -7.84 52.24
N ARG A 221 -22.68 -8.41 52.32
CA ARG A 221 -23.12 -9.22 53.48
C ARG A 221 -22.65 -10.69 53.47
N GLY A 222 -21.98 -11.12 52.40
CA GLY A 222 -21.54 -12.52 52.22
C GLY A 222 -22.67 -13.54 51.98
N ARG A 223 -23.90 -13.24 52.39
CA ARG A 223 -25.08 -14.11 52.27
C ARG A 223 -26.15 -13.45 51.39
N GLU A 224 -26.93 -14.28 50.68
CA GLU A 224 -28.12 -13.85 49.96
C GLU A 224 -29.36 -14.59 50.48
N ASN A 225 -30.56 -14.01 50.30
CA ASN A 225 -31.82 -14.66 50.66
C ASN A 225 -31.94 -15.98 49.91
N CYS A 226 -32.30 -17.07 50.60
CA CYS A 226 -32.40 -18.39 49.97
C CYS A 226 -33.41 -18.34 48.82
N PRO A 227 -32.98 -18.55 47.55
CA PRO A 227 -33.85 -18.34 46.39
C PRO A 227 -35.01 -19.33 46.36
N ARG A 228 -34.78 -20.55 46.86
CA ARG A 228 -35.77 -21.65 46.89
C ARG A 228 -36.96 -21.39 47.83
N CYS A 229 -36.75 -20.68 48.94
CA CYS A 229 -37.83 -20.36 49.90
C CYS A 229 -38.09 -18.86 50.09
N ARG A 230 -37.44 -18.00 49.28
CA ARG A 230 -37.52 -16.53 49.36
C ARG A 230 -37.40 -15.99 50.79
N ALA A 231 -36.41 -16.50 51.53
CA ALA A 231 -36.13 -16.22 52.94
C ALA A 231 -37.21 -16.59 53.99
N SER A 232 -38.26 -17.34 53.64
CA SER A 232 -39.18 -17.89 54.65
C SER A 232 -38.57 -18.99 55.54
N GLY A 233 -37.48 -19.63 55.08
CA GLY A 233 -36.84 -20.79 55.75
C GLY A 233 -37.57 -22.12 55.51
N THR A 234 -38.77 -22.10 54.96
CA THR A 234 -39.64 -23.28 54.76
C THR A 234 -40.09 -23.40 53.31
N GLU A 235 -40.18 -24.62 52.78
CA GLU A 235 -40.83 -24.87 51.49
C GLU A 235 -42.17 -25.58 51.67
N VAL A 236 -43.09 -25.40 50.72
CA VAL A 236 -44.39 -26.09 50.72
C VAL A 236 -44.13 -27.59 50.57
N CYS A 237 -44.78 -28.43 51.38
CA CYS A 237 -44.58 -29.88 51.31
C CYS A 237 -45.02 -30.39 49.92
N PRO A 238 -44.10 -30.96 49.10
CA PRO A 238 -44.41 -31.35 47.73
C PRO A 238 -45.37 -32.55 47.67
N THR A 239 -45.47 -33.34 48.75
CA THR A 239 -46.34 -34.52 48.83
C THR A 239 -47.80 -34.18 49.16
N CYS A 240 -48.10 -33.00 49.72
CA CYS A 240 -49.48 -32.56 49.97
C CYS A 240 -49.84 -31.20 49.34
N GLY A 241 -48.92 -30.57 48.60
CA GLY A 241 -49.13 -29.23 48.01
C GLY A 241 -49.49 -28.14 49.03
N GLY A 242 -49.06 -28.28 50.29
CA GLY A 242 -49.42 -27.38 51.38
C GLY A 242 -50.69 -27.73 52.15
N ARG A 243 -51.52 -28.67 51.65
CA ARG A 243 -52.85 -29.01 52.19
C ARG A 243 -52.86 -29.74 53.54
N GLN A 244 -51.70 -29.98 54.16
CA GLN A 244 -51.51 -30.67 55.44
C GLN A 244 -51.90 -32.17 55.47
N TYR A 245 -52.89 -32.60 54.67
CA TYR A 245 -53.33 -33.99 54.51
C TYR A 245 -53.08 -34.53 53.09
N ILE A 246 -53.13 -35.86 52.96
CA ILE A 246 -53.15 -36.62 51.70
C ILE A 246 -54.32 -37.61 51.72
N SER A 247 -54.76 -38.07 50.55
CA SER A 247 -55.77 -39.13 50.44
C SER A 247 -55.11 -40.49 50.71
N GLY A 248 -55.59 -41.22 51.71
CA GLY A 248 -55.24 -42.62 51.93
C GLY A 248 -55.92 -43.57 50.92
N PRO A 249 -55.61 -44.87 50.94
CA PRO A 249 -56.12 -45.85 49.97
C PRO A 249 -57.65 -45.88 49.86
N ASN A 250 -58.36 -45.65 50.97
CA ASN A 250 -59.82 -45.68 51.05
C ASN A 250 -60.44 -44.27 50.99
N GLY A 251 -59.78 -43.30 50.33
CA GLY A 251 -60.24 -41.92 50.16
C GLY A 251 -60.19 -41.02 51.42
N GLN A 252 -59.97 -41.60 52.60
CA GLN A 252 -59.89 -40.86 53.87
C GLN A 252 -58.72 -39.87 53.89
N LYS A 253 -58.92 -38.68 54.47
CA LYS A 253 -57.88 -37.66 54.66
C LYS A 253 -56.95 -38.07 55.81
N GLN A 254 -55.75 -38.53 55.48
CA GLN A 254 -54.69 -38.82 56.46
C GLN A 254 -53.72 -37.66 56.56
N HIS A 255 -53.17 -37.38 57.75
CA HIS A 255 -52.16 -36.33 57.90
C HIS A 255 -50.94 -36.64 57.03
N CYS A 256 -50.33 -35.64 56.40
CA CYS A 256 -49.21 -35.87 55.50
C CYS A 256 -47.95 -36.23 56.30
N ILE A 257 -47.64 -37.53 56.34
CA ILE A 257 -46.50 -38.13 57.06
C ILE A 257 -45.19 -37.40 56.76
N ARG A 258 -44.96 -36.98 55.50
CA ARG A 258 -43.72 -36.30 55.09
C ARG A 258 -43.49 -34.94 55.78
N CYS A 259 -44.54 -34.30 56.27
CA CYS A 259 -44.44 -33.02 57.00
C CYS A 259 -45.16 -33.04 58.35
N ASN A 260 -45.51 -34.22 58.88
CA ASN A 260 -46.28 -34.41 60.12
C ASN A 260 -47.45 -33.42 60.27
N GLY A 261 -48.25 -33.27 59.21
CA GLY A 261 -49.41 -32.37 59.19
C GLY A 261 -49.10 -30.86 59.12
N GLN A 262 -47.84 -30.41 59.14
CA GLN A 262 -47.50 -28.99 59.12
C GLN A 262 -47.75 -28.31 57.76
N GLY A 263 -47.84 -29.08 56.66
CA GLY A 263 -48.06 -28.57 55.30
C GLY A 263 -46.85 -27.88 54.66
N ARG A 264 -45.90 -27.40 55.47
CA ARG A 264 -44.56 -26.94 55.06
C ARG A 264 -43.48 -27.83 55.66
N MET A 265 -42.28 -27.73 55.12
CA MET A 265 -41.09 -28.46 55.58
C MET A 265 -39.89 -27.50 55.69
N PRO A 266 -38.83 -27.85 56.45
CA PRO A 266 -37.54 -27.17 56.37
C PRO A 266 -37.10 -27.02 54.90
N CYS A 267 -36.72 -25.82 54.46
CA CYS A 267 -36.26 -25.64 53.08
C CYS A 267 -34.91 -26.34 52.89
N SER A 268 -34.89 -27.40 52.09
CA SER A 268 -33.77 -28.31 51.80
C SER A 268 -32.47 -27.66 51.29
N VAL A 269 -32.48 -26.38 50.92
CA VAL A 269 -31.30 -25.62 50.46
C VAL A 269 -30.73 -24.68 51.54
N CYS A 270 -31.50 -24.33 52.58
CA CYS A 270 -31.01 -23.45 53.67
C CYS A 270 -31.26 -24.00 55.08
N ASN A 271 -31.98 -25.11 55.23
CA ASN A 271 -32.32 -25.79 56.48
C ASN A 271 -32.77 -24.79 57.56
N GLN A 272 -33.88 -24.10 57.27
CA GLN A 272 -34.48 -23.02 58.06
C GLN A 272 -33.65 -21.75 58.28
N ARG A 273 -32.35 -21.70 57.90
CA ARG A 273 -31.47 -20.52 58.10
C ARG A 273 -31.85 -19.27 57.28
N ARG A 274 -32.87 -19.35 56.42
CA ARG A 274 -33.46 -18.29 55.56
C ARG A 274 -32.53 -17.69 54.49
N GLN A 275 -31.22 -17.67 54.74
CA GLN A 275 -30.17 -17.21 53.83
C GLN A 275 -29.25 -18.36 53.42
N VAL A 276 -28.51 -18.15 52.33
CA VAL A 276 -27.45 -19.04 51.83
C VAL A 276 -26.16 -18.24 51.60
N PRO A 277 -24.98 -18.87 51.56
CA PRO A 277 -23.75 -18.21 51.11
C PRO A 277 -23.96 -17.61 49.71
N CYS A 278 -23.57 -16.35 49.51
CA CYS A 278 -23.80 -15.67 48.25
C CYS A 278 -22.96 -16.31 47.15
N THR A 279 -23.63 -16.85 46.13
CA THR A 279 -23.08 -17.62 45.03
C THR A 279 -21.98 -16.87 44.26
N ALA A 280 -22.09 -15.54 44.13
CA ALA A 280 -21.09 -14.72 43.41
C ALA A 280 -19.78 -14.46 44.19
N CYS A 281 -19.77 -14.59 45.52
CA CYS A 281 -18.55 -14.45 46.33
C CYS A 281 -18.25 -15.70 47.20
N LYS A 282 -18.97 -16.80 47.00
CA LYS A 282 -18.88 -18.05 47.77
C LYS A 282 -18.89 -17.85 49.30
N GLY A 283 -19.64 -16.86 49.78
CA GLY A 283 -19.70 -16.50 51.21
C GLY A 283 -18.74 -15.38 51.65
N ALA A 284 -17.67 -15.10 50.91
CA ALA A 284 -16.53 -14.28 51.36
C ALA A 284 -16.79 -12.76 51.49
N ALA A 285 -18.04 -12.29 51.33
CA ALA A 285 -18.48 -10.88 51.32
C ALA A 285 -17.87 -9.96 50.24
N ILE A 286 -16.65 -10.21 49.78
CA ILE A 286 -15.89 -9.41 48.82
C ILE A 286 -15.66 -10.16 47.50
N ILE A 287 -15.35 -9.41 46.45
CA ILE A 287 -14.96 -9.92 45.12
C ILE A 287 -13.70 -9.22 44.64
N THR A 288 -12.88 -9.92 43.85
CA THR A 288 -11.71 -9.34 43.17
C THR A 288 -12.14 -8.24 42.21
N CYS A 289 -11.48 -7.08 42.24
CA CYS A 289 -11.75 -6.00 41.30
C CYS A 289 -11.27 -6.37 39.90
N LYS A 290 -12.20 -6.58 38.97
CA LYS A 290 -11.91 -6.93 37.58
C LYS A 290 -11.06 -5.87 36.85
N GLN A 291 -11.24 -4.59 37.18
CA GLN A 291 -10.57 -3.45 36.53
C GLN A 291 -9.06 -3.32 36.85
N CYS A 292 -8.57 -4.00 37.88
CA CYS A 292 -7.13 -4.11 38.17
C CYS A 292 -6.70 -5.55 38.48
N ASN A 293 -7.50 -6.54 38.05
CA ASN A 293 -7.33 -7.97 38.34
C ASN A 293 -6.90 -8.32 39.79
N GLY A 294 -7.38 -7.57 40.78
CA GLY A 294 -7.00 -7.75 42.20
C GLY A 294 -5.76 -6.99 42.69
N HIS A 295 -4.91 -6.46 41.80
CA HIS A 295 -3.61 -5.86 42.15
C HIS A 295 -3.68 -4.44 42.77
N ALA A 296 -4.87 -3.90 43.04
CA ALA A 296 -5.16 -2.56 43.59
C ALA A 296 -4.72 -1.34 42.75
N TRP A 297 -3.69 -1.47 41.93
CA TRP A 297 -3.09 -0.44 41.10
C TRP A 297 -3.19 -0.82 39.61
N ASN A 298 -3.00 0.15 38.75
CA ASN A 298 -2.80 -0.03 37.31
C ASN A 298 -1.51 0.69 36.89
N SER A 299 -0.82 0.16 35.89
CA SER A 299 0.31 0.80 35.23
C SER A 299 -0.15 1.38 33.91
N VAL A 300 0.10 2.66 33.68
CA VAL A 300 -0.02 3.28 32.35
C VAL A 300 1.39 3.38 31.78
N VAL A 301 1.65 2.57 30.75
CA VAL A 301 2.92 2.56 30.02
C VAL A 301 2.80 3.50 28.84
N TYR A 302 3.56 4.59 28.87
CA TYR A 302 3.71 5.52 27.76
C TYR A 302 4.91 5.09 26.93
N MET A 303 4.67 4.75 25.66
CA MET A 303 5.67 4.35 24.69
C MET A 303 5.90 5.55 23.76
N VAL A 304 7.11 6.09 23.76
CA VAL A 304 7.46 7.33 23.06
C VAL A 304 8.46 7.02 21.97
N GLU A 305 8.04 7.19 20.72
CA GLU A 305 8.88 7.12 19.53
C GLU A 305 9.29 8.55 19.12
N ILE A 306 10.53 8.76 18.67
CA ILE A 306 10.96 10.04 18.09
C ILE A 306 11.42 9.79 16.65
N ASP A 307 10.65 10.28 15.69
CA ASP A 307 10.90 10.12 14.26
C ASP A 307 11.49 11.41 13.66
N ALA A 308 12.27 11.30 12.59
CA ALA A 308 12.66 12.47 11.80
C ALA A 308 11.61 12.75 10.72
N PHE A 309 11.16 14.00 10.62
CA PHE A 309 10.35 14.49 9.50
C PHE A 309 11.25 15.25 8.54
N ALA A 310 11.46 14.69 7.35
CA ALA A 310 12.32 15.20 6.31
C ALA A 310 11.55 16.07 5.31
N ASN A 311 12.11 17.25 5.01
CA ASN A 311 11.75 18.06 3.87
C ASN A 311 13.01 18.38 3.04
N PHE A 312 12.88 18.44 1.71
CA PHE A 312 13.98 18.71 0.79
C PHE A 312 13.81 20.09 0.17
N GLU A 313 14.82 20.93 0.35
CA GLU A 313 14.78 22.37 0.10
C GLU A 313 16.03 22.79 -0.71
N TYR A 314 15.86 23.70 -1.65
CA TYR A 314 16.90 24.22 -2.53
C TYR A 314 16.46 25.57 -3.10
N GLU A 315 17.41 26.41 -3.49
CA GLU A 315 17.13 27.75 -4.02
C GLU A 315 16.63 27.66 -5.47
N LYS A 316 15.33 27.90 -5.65
CA LYS A 316 14.63 27.74 -6.93
C LYS A 316 14.79 28.96 -7.82
N GLU A 317 14.84 30.11 -7.17
CA GLU A 317 14.82 31.46 -7.74
C GLU A 317 16.10 31.79 -8.54
N LYS A 318 17.17 31.01 -8.32
CA LYS A 318 18.44 31.11 -9.05
C LYS A 318 18.60 30.06 -10.15
N LEU A 319 17.76 29.02 -10.18
CA LEU A 319 17.84 27.92 -11.16
C LEU A 319 16.92 28.18 -12.38
N PRO A 320 17.29 27.75 -13.59
CA PRO A 320 16.43 27.86 -14.76
C PRO A 320 15.09 27.13 -14.58
N ASP A 321 13.96 27.77 -14.94
CA ASP A 321 12.59 27.23 -14.81
C ASP A 321 12.44 25.78 -15.27
N LYS A 322 13.05 25.44 -16.43
CA LYS A 322 13.00 24.10 -17.03
C LYS A 322 13.54 23.03 -16.06
N ILE A 323 14.55 23.36 -15.27
CA ILE A 323 15.27 22.47 -14.35
C ILE A 323 14.49 22.33 -13.04
N VAL A 324 14.02 23.45 -12.48
CA VAL A 324 13.11 23.46 -11.31
C VAL A 324 11.87 22.62 -11.60
N ALA A 325 11.26 22.79 -12.78
CA ALA A 325 10.11 22.01 -13.20
C ALA A 325 10.39 20.49 -13.28
N GLN A 326 11.58 20.06 -13.72
CA GLN A 326 11.92 18.63 -13.68
C GLN A 326 12.14 18.13 -12.24
N ILE A 327 12.84 18.89 -11.40
CA ILE A 327 13.14 18.49 -10.01
C ILE A 327 11.87 18.34 -9.15
N GLU A 328 10.84 19.14 -9.39
CA GLU A 328 9.54 19.02 -8.71
C GLU A 328 8.62 17.92 -9.29
N ILE A 329 8.73 17.59 -10.58
CA ILE A 329 7.90 16.57 -11.24
C ILE A 329 8.43 15.14 -11.03
N MET A 330 9.76 14.97 -10.92
CA MET A 330 10.38 13.66 -10.77
C MET A 330 10.15 13.03 -9.39
N ASP A 331 9.91 11.72 -9.37
CA ASP A 331 9.90 10.96 -8.12
C ASP A 331 11.30 10.81 -7.49
N GLU A 332 11.35 10.25 -6.27
CA GLU A 332 12.59 9.99 -5.51
C GLU A 332 13.62 9.19 -6.35
N LYS A 333 13.18 8.14 -7.03
CA LYS A 333 14.03 7.24 -7.83
C LYS A 333 14.44 7.85 -9.18
N GLN A 334 13.57 8.64 -9.81
CA GLN A 334 13.96 9.38 -11.02
C GLN A 334 15.07 10.38 -10.71
N ARG A 335 15.01 11.07 -9.56
CA ARG A 335 16.07 12.00 -9.15
C ARG A 335 17.39 11.28 -8.89
N GLU A 336 17.38 10.11 -8.24
CA GLU A 336 18.57 9.24 -8.12
C GLU A 336 19.20 8.86 -9.47
N GLN A 337 18.40 8.73 -10.53
CA GLN A 337 18.86 8.31 -11.86
C GLN A 337 19.36 9.48 -12.73
N HIS A 338 18.76 10.67 -12.57
CA HIS A 338 19.03 11.83 -13.42
C HIS A 338 19.93 12.89 -12.76
N ILE A 339 20.08 12.91 -11.44
CA ILE A 339 20.81 13.95 -10.70
C ILE A 339 21.99 13.31 -9.97
N GLN A 340 23.20 13.86 -10.10
CA GLN A 340 24.32 13.49 -9.23
C GLN A 340 24.18 14.26 -7.92
N PHE A 341 24.25 13.55 -6.79
CA PHE A 341 24.20 14.16 -5.46
C PHE A 341 25.23 13.51 -4.52
N THR A 342 26.01 14.36 -3.84
CA THR A 342 27.01 13.95 -2.85
C THR A 342 26.67 14.62 -1.52
N PRO A 343 26.35 13.87 -0.44
CA PRO A 343 26.10 14.46 0.87
C PRO A 343 27.40 15.09 1.40
N VAL A 344 27.33 16.37 1.80
CA VAL A 344 28.47 17.12 2.31
C VAL A 344 28.48 17.01 3.83
N ILE A 345 29.53 16.40 4.40
CA ILE A 345 29.68 16.25 5.85
C ILE A 345 30.35 17.50 6.41
N MET A 346 29.59 18.60 6.49
CA MET A 346 30.05 19.85 7.13
C MET A 346 30.34 19.65 8.62
N GLY A 347 31.38 20.31 9.11
CA GLY A 347 31.78 20.27 10.52
C GLY A 347 30.99 21.26 11.38
N ARG A 348 30.26 20.75 12.39
CA ARG A 348 29.64 21.52 13.49
C ARG A 348 28.77 22.72 13.07
N GLU A 349 27.81 22.50 12.18
CA GLU A 349 26.72 23.46 11.96
C GLU A 349 25.50 23.13 12.83
N HIS A 350 25.03 24.13 13.58
CA HIS A 350 23.80 24.08 14.36
C HIS A 350 22.92 25.28 14.05
N GLU A 351 21.93 25.06 13.19
CA GLU A 351 20.62 25.65 13.49
C GLU A 351 20.06 24.97 14.74
N ARG A 352 19.27 25.71 15.53
CA ARG A 352 18.54 25.12 16.66
C ARG A 352 17.36 24.32 16.12
N ASP A 353 17.14 23.13 16.69
CA ASP A 353 16.03 22.21 16.41
C ASP A 353 15.91 21.59 14.99
N ASN A 354 16.64 22.09 13.99
CA ASN A 354 16.78 21.49 12.65
C ASN A 354 18.08 20.65 12.56
N ILE A 355 18.00 19.39 12.11
CA ILE A 355 19.18 18.63 11.67
C ILE A 355 19.27 18.71 10.14
N VAL A 356 20.25 19.46 9.63
CA VAL A 356 20.45 19.68 8.19
C VAL A 356 21.42 18.66 7.60
N ILE A 357 21.07 18.07 6.45
CA ILE A 357 22.00 17.32 5.59
C ILE A 357 22.13 18.07 4.26
N PRO A 358 23.25 18.78 4.00
CA PRO A 358 23.50 19.40 2.71
C PRO A 358 24.01 18.38 1.68
N TYR A 359 23.74 18.65 0.40
CA TYR A 359 24.21 17.89 -0.76
C TYR A 359 24.78 18.84 -1.80
N GLN A 360 25.98 18.54 -2.32
CA GLN A 360 26.43 19.08 -3.60
C GLN A 360 25.68 18.33 -4.70
N ILE A 361 24.84 19.06 -5.43
CA ILE A 361 24.14 18.57 -6.61
C ILE A 361 24.95 18.91 -7.86
N ARG A 362 24.93 18.03 -8.86
CA ARG A 362 25.41 18.30 -10.22
C ARG A 362 24.36 17.83 -11.24
N VAL A 363 23.87 18.74 -12.09
CA VAL A 363 22.85 18.47 -13.12
C VAL A 363 23.38 18.87 -14.50
N PRO A 364 23.77 17.93 -15.38
CA PRO A 364 24.07 18.23 -16.78
C PRO A 364 22.77 18.56 -17.53
N HIS A 365 22.79 19.60 -18.34
CA HIS A 365 21.71 19.91 -19.28
C HIS A 365 22.23 20.55 -20.57
N ALA A 366 21.45 20.47 -21.64
CA ALA A 366 21.77 21.09 -22.91
C ALA A 366 20.53 21.46 -23.71
N ASN A 367 20.59 22.52 -24.52
CA ASN A 367 19.73 22.64 -25.69
C ASN A 367 20.44 21.90 -26.84
N VAL A 368 19.72 20.99 -27.51
CA VAL A 368 20.29 20.12 -28.54
C VAL A 368 19.42 20.19 -29.79
N VAL A 369 20.01 20.40 -30.95
CA VAL A 369 19.29 20.30 -32.23
C VAL A 369 19.76 19.05 -32.95
N PHE A 370 18.89 18.04 -33.04
CA PHE A 370 19.14 16.88 -33.88
C PHE A 370 18.72 17.16 -35.31
N LYS A 371 19.50 16.65 -36.27
CA LYS A 371 19.18 16.65 -37.69
C LYS A 371 18.86 15.22 -38.12
N ILE A 372 17.77 15.05 -38.86
CA ILE A 372 17.40 13.78 -39.49
C ILE A 372 16.87 14.04 -40.89
N LYS A 373 17.68 13.71 -41.90
CA LYS A 373 17.42 14.07 -43.32
C LYS A 373 17.21 15.59 -43.45
N ASN A 374 16.01 16.02 -43.83
CA ASN A 374 15.65 17.43 -44.01
C ASN A 374 14.78 17.97 -42.85
N LEU A 375 14.81 17.31 -41.69
CA LEU A 375 14.06 17.73 -40.49
C LEU A 375 15.03 18.01 -39.34
N GLU A 376 14.89 19.20 -38.75
CA GLU A 376 15.57 19.57 -37.52
C GLU A 376 14.61 19.41 -36.34
N VAL A 377 15.14 18.87 -35.23
CA VAL A 377 14.40 18.52 -34.02
C VAL A 377 15.13 19.10 -32.81
N PRO A 378 14.72 20.30 -32.34
CA PRO A 378 15.20 20.82 -31.07
C PRO A 378 14.68 19.96 -29.91
N ALA A 379 15.52 19.80 -28.89
CA ALA A 379 15.25 19.11 -27.64
C ALA A 379 15.97 19.83 -26.49
N PHE A 380 15.44 19.69 -25.27
CA PHE A 380 16.16 20.01 -24.05
C PHE A 380 16.62 18.70 -23.40
N MET A 381 17.93 18.54 -23.22
CA MET A 381 18.54 17.39 -22.54
C MET A 381 18.60 17.65 -21.04
N PHE A 382 18.21 16.68 -20.22
CA PHE A 382 18.24 16.77 -18.75
C PHE A 382 18.86 15.53 -18.09
N GLY A 383 19.84 15.77 -17.22
CA GLY A 383 20.35 14.82 -16.24
C GLY A 383 21.28 13.73 -16.79
N LEU A 384 21.82 12.91 -15.89
CA LEU A 384 22.90 11.93 -16.14
C LEU A 384 22.61 10.90 -17.27
N GLN A 385 21.32 10.64 -17.52
CA GLN A 385 20.83 9.74 -18.57
C GLN A 385 20.51 10.46 -19.89
N ALA A 386 20.82 11.75 -20.02
CA ALA A 386 20.54 12.60 -21.19
C ALA A 386 19.06 12.56 -21.64
N MET A 387 18.12 12.73 -20.71
CA MET A 387 16.68 12.65 -20.99
C MET A 387 16.24 13.78 -21.92
N LEU A 388 15.57 13.45 -23.02
CA LEU A 388 15.12 14.42 -23.99
C LEU A 388 13.70 14.93 -23.68
N LEU A 389 13.56 16.25 -23.62
CA LEU A 389 12.35 16.98 -23.26
C LEU A 389 12.00 18.04 -24.33
N GLY A 390 10.74 18.49 -24.35
CA GLY A 390 10.30 19.58 -25.23
C GLY A 390 10.32 19.28 -26.73
N THR A 391 10.55 18.03 -27.14
CA THR A 391 10.68 17.66 -28.56
C THR A 391 9.38 17.91 -29.34
N PRO A 392 9.41 18.50 -30.54
CA PRO A 392 8.23 18.61 -31.40
C PRO A 392 7.79 17.23 -31.94
N SER A 393 6.60 17.14 -32.54
CA SER A 393 6.03 15.90 -33.09
C SER A 393 6.71 15.36 -34.37
N TYR A 394 8.00 15.04 -34.32
CA TYR A 394 8.78 14.60 -35.48
C TYR A 394 8.38 13.20 -35.99
N LEU A 395 7.94 12.28 -35.12
CA LEU A 395 7.54 10.93 -35.52
C LEU A 395 6.30 10.95 -36.43
N GLU A 396 5.43 11.96 -36.32
CA GLU A 396 4.24 12.10 -37.17
C GLU A 396 4.62 12.41 -38.63
N LYS A 397 5.67 13.23 -38.84
CA LYS A 397 6.23 13.49 -40.18
C LYS A 397 6.91 12.25 -40.75
N ILE A 398 7.73 11.58 -39.93
CA ILE A 398 8.46 10.36 -40.31
C ILE A 398 7.52 9.21 -40.68
N MET A 399 6.51 8.94 -39.84
CA MET A 399 5.57 7.83 -40.03
C MET A 399 4.41 8.16 -40.98
N ALA A 400 4.42 9.31 -41.68
CA ALA A 400 3.32 9.77 -42.50
C ALA A 400 2.78 8.73 -43.52
N PRO A 401 3.59 7.87 -44.17
CA PRO A 401 3.05 6.81 -45.04
C PRO A 401 2.28 5.73 -44.25
N GLY A 402 2.79 5.34 -43.07
CA GLY A 402 2.11 4.39 -42.17
C GLY A 402 0.82 4.97 -41.58
N ILE A 403 0.81 6.27 -41.25
CA ILE A 403 -0.38 7.00 -40.79
C ILE A 403 -1.44 7.03 -41.90
N LYS A 404 -1.06 7.28 -43.16
CA LYS A 404 -1.98 7.21 -44.32
C LYS A 404 -2.59 5.81 -44.48
N SER A 405 -1.83 4.73 -44.29
CA SER A 405 -2.38 3.37 -44.26
C SER A 405 -3.33 3.12 -43.08
N LEU A 406 -2.99 3.58 -41.87
CA LEU A 406 -3.89 3.45 -40.71
C LEU A 406 -5.19 4.25 -40.89
N GLN A 407 -5.13 5.41 -41.55
CA GLN A 407 -6.32 6.19 -41.93
C GLN A 407 -7.20 5.46 -42.95
N LYS A 408 -6.62 4.83 -43.99
CA LYS A 408 -7.37 3.97 -44.94
C LYS A 408 -8.07 2.82 -44.20
N ALA A 409 -7.33 2.10 -43.36
CA ALA A 409 -7.87 1.00 -42.55
C ALA A 409 -9.02 1.46 -41.63
N GLY A 410 -8.85 2.59 -40.92
CA GLY A 410 -9.88 3.18 -40.07
C GLY A 410 -11.11 3.68 -40.83
N LYS A 411 -10.93 4.17 -42.07
CA LYS A 411 -12.04 4.55 -42.97
C LYS A 411 -12.73 3.33 -43.61
N GLY A 412 -12.10 2.16 -43.63
CA GLY A 412 -12.59 0.96 -44.31
C GLY A 412 -12.30 0.93 -45.81
N GLN A 413 -11.22 1.60 -46.23
CA GLN A 413 -10.81 1.71 -47.63
C GLN A 413 -9.74 0.67 -47.98
N GLY A 414 -9.98 -0.15 -49.00
CA GLY A 414 -9.09 -1.24 -49.42
C GLY A 414 -9.09 -2.44 -48.47
N ASP A 415 -8.08 -3.30 -48.56
CA ASP A 415 -7.89 -4.39 -47.59
C ASP A 415 -7.39 -3.81 -46.25
N ILE A 416 -8.29 -3.82 -45.27
CA ILE A 416 -8.06 -3.30 -43.92
C ILE A 416 -6.94 -4.07 -43.20
N ALA A 417 -6.78 -5.37 -43.47
CA ALA A 417 -5.74 -6.19 -42.85
C ALA A 417 -4.35 -5.87 -43.44
N GLU A 418 -4.24 -5.75 -44.77
CA GLU A 418 -2.98 -5.36 -45.41
C GLU A 418 -2.60 -3.90 -45.12
N GLU A 419 -3.56 -2.97 -45.03
CA GLU A 419 -3.29 -1.59 -44.61
C GLU A 419 -2.89 -1.50 -43.12
N LEU A 420 -3.48 -2.31 -42.22
CA LEU A 420 -2.97 -2.41 -40.84
C LEU A 420 -1.55 -3.01 -40.78
N LYS A 421 -1.25 -3.99 -41.64
CA LYS A 421 0.09 -4.60 -41.76
C LYS A 421 1.12 -3.61 -42.31
N LYS A 422 0.75 -2.73 -43.26
CA LYS A 422 1.58 -1.61 -43.74
C LYS A 422 1.84 -0.58 -42.63
N ALA A 423 0.80 -0.16 -41.91
CA ALA A 423 0.93 0.74 -40.76
C ALA A 423 1.80 0.13 -39.64
N GLY A 424 1.60 -1.16 -39.33
CA GLY A 424 2.35 -1.89 -38.32
C GLY A 424 3.80 -2.22 -38.66
N ARG A 425 4.32 -1.81 -39.83
CA ARG A 425 5.77 -1.81 -40.10
C ARG A 425 6.52 -0.80 -39.22
N TYR A 426 5.84 0.27 -38.79
CA TYR A 426 6.39 1.32 -37.95
C TYR A 426 6.19 0.94 -36.46
N LYS A 427 7.27 0.89 -35.67
CA LYS A 427 7.30 0.50 -34.24
C LYS A 427 6.19 1.17 -33.43
N THR A 428 6.07 2.50 -33.52
CA THR A 428 5.11 3.28 -32.72
C THR A 428 3.67 3.03 -33.18
N LEU A 429 3.39 2.96 -34.48
CA LEU A 429 2.05 2.61 -34.99
C LEU A 429 1.67 1.16 -34.65
N ARG A 430 2.62 0.23 -34.68
CA ARG A 430 2.44 -1.16 -34.23
C ARG A 430 2.06 -1.20 -32.75
N HIS A 431 2.75 -0.43 -31.89
CA HIS A 431 2.41 -0.30 -30.49
C HIS A 431 1.00 0.29 -30.28
N ILE A 432 0.60 1.29 -31.07
CA ILE A 432 -0.76 1.87 -31.06
C ILE A 432 -1.82 0.82 -31.43
N ILE A 433 -1.63 0.07 -32.53
CA ILE A 433 -2.56 -0.98 -32.99
C ILE A 433 -2.68 -2.10 -31.94
N LEU A 434 -1.55 -2.54 -31.37
CA LEU A 434 -1.55 -3.56 -30.32
C LEU A 434 -2.19 -3.05 -29.01
N ALA A 435 -1.95 -1.79 -28.61
CA ALA A 435 -2.59 -1.19 -27.44
C ALA A 435 -4.11 -1.07 -27.63
N ALA A 436 -4.57 -0.57 -28.78
CA ALA A 436 -6.00 -0.46 -29.13
C ALA A 436 -6.71 -1.84 -29.16
N SER A 437 -6.04 -2.90 -29.63
CA SER A 437 -6.59 -4.27 -29.59
C SER A 437 -6.67 -4.89 -28.19
N ARG A 438 -5.87 -4.38 -27.22
CA ARG A 438 -5.70 -5.00 -25.89
C ARG A 438 -6.35 -4.22 -24.74
N GLN A 439 -6.66 -2.94 -24.94
CA GLN A 439 -7.01 -2.01 -23.86
C GLN A 439 -8.18 -1.07 -24.23
N GLY A 440 -8.64 -0.25 -23.27
CA GLY A 440 -9.52 0.90 -23.55
C GLY A 440 -8.70 2.17 -23.81
N HIS A 441 -9.28 3.15 -24.52
CA HIS A 441 -8.52 4.27 -25.12
C HIS A 441 -7.59 5.00 -24.14
N GLY A 442 -8.05 5.38 -22.94
CA GLY A 442 -7.20 6.06 -21.95
C GLY A 442 -6.02 5.24 -21.45
N ARG A 443 -6.20 3.92 -21.20
CA ARG A 443 -5.09 3.04 -20.84
C ARG A 443 -4.14 2.80 -22.03
N ALA A 444 -4.70 2.70 -23.25
CA ALA A 444 -3.91 2.60 -24.47
C ALA A 444 -3.05 3.85 -24.68
N LEU A 445 -3.59 5.05 -24.44
CA LEU A 445 -2.90 6.33 -24.54
C LEU A 445 -1.71 6.40 -23.57
N LEU A 446 -1.96 6.14 -22.27
CA LEU A 446 -0.91 6.05 -21.26
C LEU A 446 0.17 4.99 -21.61
N THR A 447 -0.23 3.84 -22.16
CA THR A 447 0.72 2.81 -22.61
C THR A 447 1.55 3.26 -23.83
N VAL A 448 0.94 3.99 -24.76
CA VAL A 448 1.61 4.49 -25.96
C VAL A 448 2.59 5.60 -25.60
N LEU A 449 2.18 6.59 -24.81
CA LEU A 449 3.05 7.70 -24.39
C LEU A 449 4.21 7.20 -23.51
N LYS A 450 3.96 6.32 -22.53
CA LYS A 450 5.03 5.72 -21.71
C LYS A 450 6.08 4.96 -22.53
N ASN A 451 5.68 4.35 -23.65
CA ASN A 451 6.57 3.60 -24.54
C ASN A 451 7.17 4.45 -25.68
N ASN A 452 6.77 5.73 -25.81
CA ASN A 452 7.24 6.68 -26.81
C ASN A 452 7.25 8.09 -26.17
N PRO A 453 8.15 8.37 -25.20
CA PRO A 453 8.11 9.59 -24.39
C PRO A 453 8.45 10.87 -25.17
N VAL A 454 8.92 10.76 -26.42
CA VAL A 454 9.35 11.85 -27.28
C VAL A 454 8.80 11.70 -28.70
N GLY A 455 8.66 12.82 -29.41
CA GLY A 455 8.37 12.87 -30.84
C GLY A 455 6.93 12.57 -31.30
N LEU A 456 6.01 12.25 -30.40
CA LEU A 456 4.60 11.99 -30.69
C LEU A 456 3.71 12.82 -29.76
N SER A 457 2.77 13.61 -30.31
CA SER A 457 1.80 14.35 -29.49
C SER A 457 0.74 13.43 -28.86
N GLU A 458 0.26 13.78 -27.66
CA GLU A 458 -0.89 13.11 -27.03
C GLU A 458 -2.13 13.16 -27.94
N ASP A 459 -2.37 14.32 -28.55
CA ASP A 459 -3.46 14.59 -29.49
C ASP A 459 -3.46 13.62 -30.68
N SER A 460 -2.31 13.43 -31.33
CA SER A 460 -2.18 12.46 -32.43
C SER A 460 -2.14 11.01 -31.94
N ALA A 461 -1.56 10.71 -30.78
CA ALA A 461 -1.64 9.38 -30.19
C ALA A 461 -3.11 8.97 -29.96
N GLN A 462 -3.94 9.87 -29.42
CA GLN A 462 -5.38 9.65 -29.22
C GLN A 462 -6.10 9.43 -30.56
N LYS A 463 -5.86 10.29 -31.56
CA LYS A 463 -6.45 10.17 -32.91
C LYS A 463 -6.06 8.86 -33.61
N LEU A 464 -4.80 8.43 -33.48
CA LEU A 464 -4.29 7.18 -34.06
C LEU A 464 -4.86 5.94 -33.34
N ILE A 465 -5.04 5.99 -32.01
CA ILE A 465 -5.71 4.93 -31.23
C ILE A 465 -7.16 4.76 -31.69
N LEU A 466 -7.89 5.86 -31.90
CA LEU A 466 -9.28 5.84 -32.39
C LEU A 466 -9.39 5.26 -33.82
N LEU A 467 -8.44 5.59 -34.70
CA LEU A 467 -8.37 5.00 -36.05
C LEU A 467 -8.06 3.50 -36.00
N ALA A 468 -7.15 3.06 -35.12
CA ALA A 468 -6.79 1.65 -34.95
C ALA A 468 -7.96 0.82 -34.39
N ASP A 469 -8.64 1.27 -33.33
CA ASP A 469 -9.85 0.61 -32.83
C ASP A 469 -10.95 0.54 -33.90
N ARG A 470 -11.17 1.63 -34.65
CA ARG A 470 -12.14 1.64 -35.76
C ARG A 470 -11.80 0.60 -36.84
N ALA A 471 -10.54 0.48 -37.25
CA ALA A 471 -10.09 -0.56 -38.18
C ALA A 471 -10.32 -1.99 -37.64
N LEU A 472 -9.98 -2.23 -36.37
CA LEU A 472 -10.16 -3.52 -35.68
C LEU A 472 -11.65 -3.90 -35.53
N ARG A 473 -12.54 -2.93 -35.32
CA ARG A 473 -14.00 -3.13 -35.34
C ARG A 473 -14.50 -3.50 -36.74
N LEU A 474 -13.98 -2.87 -37.80
CA LEU A 474 -14.34 -3.18 -39.19
C LEU A 474 -13.91 -4.60 -39.59
N ILE A 475 -12.66 -4.99 -39.31
CA ILE A 475 -12.17 -6.37 -39.54
C ILE A 475 -13.07 -7.41 -38.86
N THR A 476 -13.51 -7.14 -37.62
CA THR A 476 -14.36 -8.07 -36.88
C THR A 476 -15.85 -7.98 -37.22
N LYS A 477 -16.30 -7.11 -38.14
CA LYS A 477 -17.73 -6.95 -38.48
C LYS A 477 -18.34 -8.24 -39.05
N LYS A 478 -17.77 -8.82 -40.12
CA LYS A 478 -18.26 -10.10 -40.70
C LYS A 478 -18.04 -11.29 -39.75
N PRO A 479 -16.84 -11.50 -39.15
CA PRO A 479 -16.60 -12.59 -38.19
C PRO A 479 -17.58 -12.62 -37.01
N ARG A 480 -17.97 -11.47 -36.44
CA ARG A 480 -18.97 -11.43 -35.37
C ARG A 480 -20.34 -11.93 -35.83
N ILE A 481 -20.76 -11.61 -37.05
CA ILE A 481 -22.04 -12.07 -37.62
C ILE A 481 -22.03 -13.60 -37.80
N TYR A 482 -20.95 -14.16 -38.36
CA TYR A 482 -20.79 -15.62 -38.44
C TYR A 482 -20.78 -16.27 -37.05
N GLY A 483 -20.12 -15.65 -36.07
CA GLY A 483 -20.14 -16.09 -34.67
C GLY A 483 -21.52 -16.00 -33.99
N THR A 484 -22.35 -15.02 -34.36
CA THR A 484 -23.75 -14.91 -33.91
C THR A 484 -24.58 -16.06 -34.51
N ILE A 485 -24.48 -16.31 -35.82
CA ILE A 485 -25.23 -17.37 -36.51
C ILE A 485 -24.82 -18.75 -35.99
N SER A 486 -23.52 -19.05 -36.00
CA SER A 486 -22.96 -20.31 -35.49
C SER A 486 -23.26 -20.52 -34.00
N GLY A 487 -23.19 -19.45 -33.20
CA GLY A 487 -23.53 -19.47 -31.78
C GLY A 487 -25.00 -19.78 -31.51
N THR A 488 -25.92 -19.12 -32.22
CA THR A 488 -27.37 -19.37 -32.09
C THR A 488 -27.76 -20.76 -32.58
N LEU A 489 -27.17 -21.25 -33.68
CA LEU A 489 -27.41 -22.62 -34.17
C LEU A 489 -26.89 -23.67 -33.17
N GLY A 490 -25.69 -23.46 -32.60
CA GLY A 490 -25.14 -24.34 -31.56
C GLY A 490 -25.99 -24.35 -30.28
N ALA A 491 -26.50 -23.19 -29.86
CA ALA A 491 -27.43 -23.09 -28.74
C ALA A 491 -28.77 -23.79 -29.06
N GLY A 492 -29.34 -23.61 -30.25
CA GLY A 492 -30.55 -24.30 -30.70
C GLY A 492 -30.39 -25.83 -30.71
N GLY A 493 -29.27 -26.35 -31.19
CA GLY A 493 -28.94 -27.77 -31.13
C GLY A 493 -28.83 -28.30 -29.70
N LEU A 494 -28.21 -27.52 -28.80
CA LEU A 494 -28.13 -27.84 -27.37
C LEU A 494 -29.53 -27.90 -26.72
N TYR A 495 -30.40 -26.94 -27.02
CA TYR A 495 -31.78 -26.93 -26.48
C TYR A 495 -32.63 -28.05 -27.05
N ALA A 496 -32.52 -28.36 -28.34
CA ALA A 496 -33.21 -29.49 -28.94
C ALA A 496 -32.75 -30.82 -28.32
N ALA A 497 -31.44 -31.05 -28.19
CA ALA A 497 -30.91 -32.23 -27.50
C ALA A 497 -31.40 -32.31 -26.03
N TYR A 498 -31.47 -31.17 -25.34
CA TYR A 498 -32.02 -31.10 -24.00
C TYR A 498 -33.50 -31.52 -23.97
N PHE A 499 -34.39 -30.78 -24.64
CA PHE A 499 -35.84 -31.01 -24.55
C PHE A 499 -36.28 -32.37 -25.09
N TYR A 500 -35.65 -32.87 -26.17
CA TYR A 500 -36.08 -34.11 -26.83
C TYR A 500 -35.36 -35.39 -26.36
N ALA A 501 -34.15 -35.30 -25.78
CA ALA A 501 -33.39 -36.50 -25.39
C ALA A 501 -32.98 -36.53 -23.91
N LEU A 502 -32.50 -35.42 -23.34
CA LEU A 502 -31.95 -35.41 -21.96
C LEU A 502 -32.98 -35.07 -20.88
N ARG A 503 -34.01 -34.27 -21.18
CA ARG A 503 -34.97 -33.77 -20.19
C ARG A 503 -35.78 -34.91 -19.56
N ALA A 504 -36.32 -35.82 -20.37
CA ALA A 504 -37.10 -36.96 -19.90
C ALA A 504 -36.36 -37.84 -18.86
N PRO A 505 -35.15 -38.38 -19.13
CA PRO A 505 -34.41 -39.17 -18.14
C PRO A 505 -33.88 -38.35 -16.95
N LEU A 506 -33.62 -37.05 -17.13
CA LEU A 506 -33.22 -36.17 -16.02
C LEU A 506 -34.37 -35.97 -15.02
N LEU A 507 -35.61 -35.83 -15.49
CA LEU A 507 -36.81 -35.71 -14.67
C LEU A 507 -37.15 -37.00 -13.91
N THR A 508 -36.92 -38.18 -14.49
CA THR A 508 -37.17 -39.46 -13.79
C THR A 508 -36.08 -39.78 -12.75
N ALA A 509 -34.84 -39.33 -12.98
CA ALA A 509 -33.76 -39.41 -11.99
C ALA A 509 -33.96 -38.46 -10.81
N VAL A 510 -34.34 -37.20 -11.07
CA VAL A 510 -34.49 -36.16 -10.03
C VAL A 510 -35.94 -36.07 -9.56
N LYS A 511 -36.29 -36.89 -8.56
CA LYS A 511 -37.65 -37.01 -7.96
C LYS A 511 -38.15 -35.77 -7.18
N MET A 512 -37.73 -34.56 -7.55
CA MET A 512 -38.12 -33.29 -6.91
C MET A 512 -38.59 -32.29 -7.99
N PRO A 513 -39.91 -32.21 -8.29
CA PRO A 513 -40.43 -31.41 -9.41
C PRO A 513 -40.18 -29.90 -9.29
N VAL A 514 -39.87 -29.41 -8.09
CA VAL A 514 -39.46 -28.01 -7.84
C VAL A 514 -38.14 -27.66 -8.53
N ILE A 515 -37.30 -28.65 -8.85
CA ILE A 515 -35.98 -28.45 -9.48
C ILE A 515 -36.06 -28.39 -11.01
N ASN A 516 -37.14 -28.88 -11.63
CA ASN A 516 -37.38 -28.85 -13.09
C ASN A 516 -37.03 -27.49 -13.76
N PRO A 517 -37.58 -26.34 -13.30
CA PRO A 517 -37.27 -25.03 -13.90
C PRO A 517 -35.81 -24.57 -13.68
N LEU A 518 -35.09 -25.13 -12.70
CA LEU A 518 -33.68 -24.82 -12.49
C LEU A 518 -32.81 -25.49 -13.57
N PHE A 519 -33.16 -26.69 -14.03
CA PHE A 519 -32.49 -27.32 -15.17
C PHE A 519 -32.82 -26.61 -16.49
N ASP A 520 -34.10 -26.28 -16.71
CA ASP A 520 -34.54 -25.49 -17.88
C ASP A 520 -33.83 -24.11 -17.93
N GLY A 521 -33.65 -23.45 -16.77
CA GLY A 521 -32.92 -22.19 -16.66
C GLY A 521 -31.39 -22.34 -16.81
N LEU A 522 -30.81 -23.41 -16.28
CA LEU A 522 -29.37 -23.68 -16.39
C LEU A 522 -28.95 -23.95 -17.84
N ILE A 523 -29.72 -24.76 -18.58
CA ILE A 523 -29.40 -25.06 -19.98
C ILE A 523 -29.53 -23.79 -20.85
N PHE A 524 -30.53 -22.93 -20.59
CA PHE A 524 -30.64 -21.61 -21.21
C PHE A 524 -29.39 -20.74 -20.97
N ILE A 525 -28.90 -20.66 -19.72
CA ILE A 525 -27.68 -19.91 -19.39
C ILE A 525 -26.46 -20.47 -20.15
N ILE A 526 -26.33 -21.79 -20.25
CA ILE A 526 -25.24 -22.46 -20.99
C ILE A 526 -25.33 -22.14 -22.50
N GLY A 527 -26.52 -22.24 -23.10
CA GLY A 527 -26.73 -21.93 -24.53
C GLY A 527 -26.51 -20.46 -24.87
N ALA A 528 -27.01 -19.54 -24.04
CA ALA A 528 -26.74 -18.10 -24.19
C ALA A 528 -25.24 -17.77 -24.01
N ALA A 529 -24.56 -18.42 -23.06
CA ALA A 529 -23.12 -18.31 -22.90
C ALA A 529 -22.35 -18.83 -24.12
N LEU A 530 -22.73 -20.00 -24.65
CA LEU A 530 -22.16 -20.59 -25.87
C LEU A 530 -22.30 -19.64 -27.06
N ALA A 531 -23.50 -19.08 -27.29
CA ALA A 531 -23.75 -18.14 -28.36
C ALA A 531 -22.88 -16.87 -28.27
N VAL A 532 -22.79 -16.28 -27.07
CA VAL A 532 -21.91 -15.13 -26.81
C VAL A 532 -20.42 -15.49 -26.96
N MET A 533 -20.01 -16.67 -26.53
CA MET A 533 -18.62 -17.14 -26.65
C MET A 533 -18.23 -17.37 -28.11
N SER A 534 -19.12 -17.87 -28.96
CA SER A 534 -18.91 -17.98 -30.42
C SER A 534 -18.64 -16.61 -31.05
N VAL A 535 -19.43 -15.57 -30.73
CA VAL A 535 -19.15 -14.18 -31.18
C VAL A 535 -17.76 -13.71 -30.74
N LYS A 536 -17.35 -13.99 -29.50
CA LYS A 536 -16.01 -13.62 -28.99
C LYS A 536 -14.90 -14.39 -29.69
N TYR A 537 -15.09 -15.68 -29.97
CA TYR A 537 -14.12 -16.57 -30.61
C TYR A 537 -13.85 -16.16 -32.05
N PHE A 538 -14.88 -16.06 -32.90
CA PHE A 538 -14.70 -15.65 -34.30
C PHE A 538 -14.10 -14.25 -34.42
N ALA A 539 -14.49 -13.32 -33.55
CA ALA A 539 -13.88 -12.00 -33.48
C ALA A 539 -12.39 -12.04 -33.08
N ALA A 540 -12.04 -12.82 -32.06
CA ALA A 540 -10.65 -12.97 -31.61
C ALA A 540 -9.78 -13.70 -32.66
N HIS A 541 -10.29 -14.73 -33.32
CA HIS A 541 -9.61 -15.43 -34.41
C HIS A 541 -9.33 -14.49 -35.59
N ALA A 542 -10.29 -13.68 -36.01
CA ALA A 542 -10.10 -12.72 -37.09
C ALA A 542 -9.12 -11.59 -36.73
N MET A 543 -9.17 -11.06 -35.49
CA MET A 543 -8.15 -10.12 -35.01
C MET A 543 -6.77 -10.76 -34.99
N HIS A 544 -6.65 -12.01 -34.52
CA HIS A 544 -5.39 -12.73 -34.50
C HIS A 544 -4.84 -12.95 -35.91
N LYS A 545 -5.67 -13.36 -36.87
CA LYS A 545 -5.25 -13.56 -38.27
C LYS A 545 -4.77 -12.25 -38.93
N ALA A 546 -5.41 -11.12 -38.64
CA ALA A 546 -5.00 -9.81 -39.15
C ALA A 546 -3.74 -9.26 -38.45
N LEU A 547 -3.50 -9.61 -37.18
CA LEU A 547 -2.39 -9.10 -36.36
C LEU A 547 -1.19 -10.05 -36.25
N ASP A 548 -1.24 -11.28 -36.78
CA ASP A 548 -0.16 -12.28 -36.63
C ASP A 548 1.18 -11.80 -37.22
N ALA A 549 1.13 -11.03 -38.30
CA ALA A 549 2.30 -10.37 -38.89
C ALA A 549 2.94 -9.31 -37.95
N LEU A 550 2.20 -8.80 -36.97
CA LEU A 550 2.62 -7.75 -36.04
C LEU A 550 3.01 -8.29 -34.64
N THR A 551 2.62 -9.52 -34.30
CA THR A 551 2.86 -10.15 -32.98
C THR A 551 3.97 -11.21 -32.98
N ARG A 552 4.73 -11.34 -34.07
CA ARG A 552 5.89 -12.26 -34.17
C ARG A 552 6.86 -12.03 -33.00
N GLY A 553 6.99 -13.04 -32.12
CA GLY A 553 7.84 -13.03 -30.93
C GLY A 553 7.11 -12.89 -29.59
N GLU A 554 5.87 -12.37 -29.55
CA GLU A 554 5.09 -12.31 -28.30
C GLU A 554 4.40 -13.66 -27.99
N LYS A 555 4.37 -14.06 -26.72
CA LYS A 555 3.64 -15.26 -26.27
C LYS A 555 2.14 -15.13 -26.59
N LYS A 556 1.63 -15.94 -27.53
CA LYS A 556 0.28 -15.89 -28.11
C LYS A 556 -0.84 -16.28 -27.12
N LYS A 557 -1.04 -15.51 -26.03
CA LYS A 557 -2.23 -15.62 -25.17
C LYS A 557 -3.45 -15.04 -25.88
N GLN A 558 -4.19 -15.90 -26.58
CA GLN A 558 -5.38 -15.57 -27.35
C GLN A 558 -6.51 -15.05 -26.42
N ARG A 559 -6.59 -13.72 -26.26
CA ARG A 559 -7.64 -13.07 -25.47
C ARG A 559 -8.95 -13.01 -26.26
N LEU A 560 -10.03 -13.45 -25.63
CA LEU A 560 -11.39 -13.31 -26.14
C LEU A 560 -11.74 -11.82 -26.35
N ALA A 561 -12.25 -11.49 -27.53
CA ALA A 561 -12.63 -10.12 -27.87
C ALA A 561 -13.89 -9.68 -27.08
N LYS A 562 -14.10 -8.36 -26.92
CA LYS A 562 -15.38 -7.84 -26.41
C LYS A 562 -16.48 -8.11 -27.43
N ALA A 563 -17.55 -8.82 -27.05
CA ALA A 563 -18.64 -9.18 -27.96
C ALA A 563 -19.36 -7.96 -28.59
N ALA A 564 -19.45 -6.85 -27.84
CA ALA A 564 -20.18 -5.62 -28.21
C ALA A 564 -21.66 -5.91 -28.56
N ARG A 565 -22.32 -5.04 -29.35
CA ARG A 565 -23.75 -5.15 -29.70
C ARG A 565 -24.15 -6.52 -30.29
N GLN A 566 -23.23 -7.24 -30.93
CA GLN A 566 -23.45 -8.60 -31.44
C GLN A 566 -23.60 -9.66 -30.34
N GLY A 567 -23.08 -9.42 -29.13
CA GLY A 567 -23.40 -10.25 -27.95
C GLY A 567 -24.89 -10.20 -27.60
N ASN A 568 -25.51 -9.02 -27.65
CA ASN A 568 -26.94 -8.86 -27.39
C ASN A 568 -27.79 -9.58 -28.47
N TRP A 569 -27.39 -9.51 -29.74
CA TRP A 569 -28.03 -10.28 -30.82
C TRP A 569 -27.88 -11.80 -30.63
N ALA A 570 -26.72 -12.28 -30.16
CA ALA A 570 -26.52 -13.70 -29.84
C ALA A 570 -27.36 -14.17 -28.64
N VAL A 571 -27.52 -13.33 -27.60
CA VAL A 571 -28.46 -13.63 -26.50
C VAL A 571 -29.91 -13.62 -26.98
N GLY A 572 -30.32 -12.64 -27.79
CA GLY A 572 -31.68 -12.60 -28.35
C GLY A 572 -31.99 -13.80 -29.25
N GLY A 573 -31.03 -14.23 -30.08
CA GLY A 573 -31.12 -15.46 -30.86
C GLY A 573 -31.19 -16.71 -29.99
N ALA A 574 -30.41 -16.77 -28.90
CA ALA A 574 -30.45 -17.87 -27.94
C ALA A 574 -31.75 -17.91 -27.12
N VAL A 575 -32.39 -16.76 -26.82
CA VAL A 575 -33.74 -16.70 -26.24
C VAL A 575 -34.76 -17.23 -27.22
N LEU A 576 -34.74 -16.77 -28.47
CA LEU A 576 -35.66 -17.23 -29.51
C LEU A 576 -35.53 -18.76 -29.72
N ALA A 577 -34.30 -19.26 -29.88
CA ALA A 577 -34.03 -20.69 -30.07
C ALA A 577 -34.47 -21.55 -28.87
N PHE A 578 -34.31 -21.05 -27.63
CA PHE A 578 -34.79 -21.73 -26.42
C PHE A 578 -36.32 -21.78 -26.40
N MET A 579 -36.98 -20.64 -26.64
CA MET A 579 -38.45 -20.56 -26.66
C MET A 579 -39.04 -21.41 -27.78
N THR A 580 -38.45 -21.46 -28.98
CA THR A 580 -38.93 -22.35 -30.05
C THR A 580 -38.78 -23.83 -29.69
N ALA A 581 -37.66 -24.22 -29.07
CA ALA A 581 -37.42 -25.62 -28.67
C ALA A 581 -38.28 -26.06 -27.47
N ALA A 582 -38.66 -25.12 -26.59
CA ALA A 582 -39.62 -25.37 -25.52
C ALA A 582 -41.07 -25.40 -26.05
N ILE A 583 -41.47 -24.45 -26.92
CA ILE A 583 -42.82 -24.42 -27.51
C ILE A 583 -43.06 -25.64 -28.41
N SER A 584 -42.05 -26.12 -29.13
CA SER A 584 -42.20 -27.31 -29.97
C SER A 584 -42.44 -28.61 -29.19
N THR A 585 -42.19 -28.67 -27.87
CA THR A 585 -42.58 -29.85 -27.08
C THR A 585 -44.10 -29.99 -26.97
N LEU A 586 -44.86 -28.88 -26.96
CA LEU A 586 -46.33 -28.89 -26.88
C LEU A 586 -47.00 -29.60 -28.07
N PHE A 587 -46.30 -29.67 -29.21
CA PHE A 587 -46.79 -30.26 -30.46
C PHE A 587 -46.14 -31.63 -30.76
N THR A 588 -45.52 -32.27 -29.76
CA THR A 588 -44.80 -33.55 -29.91
C THR A 588 -44.98 -34.43 -28.66
N THR A 589 -44.42 -35.64 -28.68
CA THR A 589 -44.42 -36.57 -27.55
C THR A 589 -43.40 -36.23 -26.45
N ALA A 590 -42.65 -35.14 -26.57
CA ALA A 590 -41.64 -34.74 -25.59
C ALA A 590 -42.26 -34.12 -24.32
N PRO A 591 -41.74 -34.39 -23.11
CA PRO A 591 -42.32 -33.88 -21.87
C PRO A 591 -42.15 -32.36 -21.76
N SER A 592 -43.25 -31.64 -21.92
CA SER A 592 -43.27 -30.18 -21.91
C SER A 592 -42.94 -29.58 -20.54
N PRO A 593 -42.44 -28.32 -20.48
CA PRO A 593 -42.12 -27.69 -19.21
C PRO A 593 -43.34 -27.25 -18.39
N ASP A 594 -43.30 -27.48 -17.08
CA ASP A 594 -44.38 -27.11 -16.14
C ASP A 594 -44.70 -25.61 -16.15
N TRP A 595 -43.69 -24.77 -16.37
CA TRP A 595 -43.85 -23.32 -16.50
C TRP A 595 -44.50 -22.92 -17.83
N LEU A 596 -44.23 -23.66 -18.91
CA LEU A 596 -44.80 -23.41 -20.23
C LEU A 596 -46.27 -23.85 -20.28
N LEU A 597 -46.59 -25.01 -19.71
CA LEU A 597 -47.97 -25.49 -19.57
C LEU A 597 -48.83 -24.51 -18.77
N LYS A 598 -48.29 -23.95 -17.67
CA LYS A 598 -48.97 -22.89 -16.90
C LYS A 598 -49.21 -21.61 -17.71
N ILE A 599 -48.26 -21.19 -18.55
CA ILE A 599 -48.45 -20.05 -19.45
C ILE A 599 -49.51 -20.37 -20.52
N ALA A 600 -49.50 -21.56 -21.10
CA ALA A 600 -50.51 -21.98 -22.07
C ALA A 600 -51.93 -21.97 -21.47
N HIS A 601 -52.09 -22.45 -20.23
CA HIS A 601 -53.35 -22.38 -19.47
C HIS A 601 -53.78 -20.97 -18.99
N ILE A 602 -52.97 -19.93 -19.24
CA ILE A 602 -53.31 -18.52 -18.96
C ILE A 602 -53.58 -17.74 -20.25
N LEU A 603 -53.21 -18.30 -21.41
CA LEU A 603 -53.39 -17.72 -22.74
C LEU A 603 -54.51 -18.38 -23.57
N MET A 604 -55.15 -19.41 -23.00
CA MET A 604 -56.36 -20.08 -23.50
C MET A 604 -57.51 -19.86 -22.51
#